data_AF-A0A0L0UJM3-F1
#
_entry.id   AF-A0A0L0UJM3-F1
#
_cell.length_a   1.000
_cell.length_b   1.000
_cell.length_c   1.000
_cell.angle_alpha   90.00
_cell.angle_beta   90.00
_cell.angle_gamma   90.00
#
_symmetry.space_group_name_H-M   'P 1'
#
loop_
_entity.id
_entity.type
_entity.pdbx_description
1 polymer ?
#
loop_
_entity_poly.entity_id
_entity_poly.type
_entity_poly.pdbx_seq_one_letter_code
_entity_poly.pdbx_strand_id
1 'polypeptide(L)'
;MDAAYGSPSIAFLDMAAKLDQTADYLCGAKWAIGRETSVAVNGSKTFADRGPPMVFPAPFGRDLTKEEAYIQKLDASTGASLKLTVLNAQGRVWTMVAGGGASVVYSDAIAAHGFAHELANYGEYSGAPTKGQTFEYAKTILDLMT
;
A
#
# COMPACT_ATOMS: atom_id res chain seq x y z
N MET A 1 46.84 -14.99 -30.23
CA MET A 1 47.02 -14.30 -28.95
C MET A 1 46.73 -12.83 -29.20
N ASP A 2 45.67 -12.18 -28.74
CA ASP A 2 44.45 -12.55 -28.02
C ASP A 2 43.45 -11.44 -28.40
N ALA A 3 42.27 -11.81 -28.91
CA ALA A 3 41.20 -10.83 -29.07
C ALA A 3 40.67 -10.53 -27.66
N ALA A 4 40.97 -9.34 -27.14
CA ALA A 4 40.43 -8.85 -25.89
C ALA A 4 38.90 -8.78 -26.02
N TYR A 5 38.20 -9.81 -25.54
CA TYR A 5 36.75 -9.81 -25.40
C TYR A 5 36.39 -8.71 -24.41
N GLY A 6 35.99 -7.56 -24.94
CA GLY A 6 35.46 -6.45 -24.15
C GLY A 6 34.30 -6.93 -23.29
N SER A 7 34.30 -6.53 -22.02
CA SER A 7 33.26 -6.88 -21.06
C SER A 7 31.86 -6.65 -21.65
N PRO A 8 30.93 -7.60 -21.55
CA PRO A 8 29.60 -7.44 -22.15
C PRO A 8 28.86 -6.26 -21.50
N SER A 9 28.25 -5.40 -22.32
CA SER A 9 27.37 -4.33 -21.87
C SER A 9 25.99 -4.88 -21.53
N ILE A 10 25.51 -4.65 -20.31
CA ILE A 10 24.16 -5.04 -19.87
C ILE A 10 23.25 -3.82 -19.95
N ALA A 11 22.09 -3.98 -20.58
CA ALA A 11 21.04 -2.97 -20.63
C ALA A 11 19.72 -3.55 -20.08
N PHE A 12 19.14 -2.89 -19.08
CA PHE A 12 17.83 -3.25 -18.54
C PHE A 12 16.74 -2.57 -19.36
N LEU A 13 15.95 -3.36 -20.08
CA LEU A 13 14.88 -2.85 -20.96
C LEU A 13 13.56 -2.65 -20.24
N ASP A 14 13.28 -3.48 -19.23
CA ASP A 14 12.06 -3.43 -18.42
C ASP A 14 12.33 -4.05 -17.04
N MET A 15 11.51 -3.67 -16.05
CA MET A 15 11.58 -4.20 -14.69
C MET A 15 10.19 -4.19 -14.04
N ALA A 16 9.77 -5.36 -13.56
CA ALA A 16 8.69 -5.49 -12.60
C ALA A 16 9.24 -6.05 -11.29
N ALA A 17 8.86 -5.44 -10.16
CA ALA A 17 9.31 -5.87 -8.84
C ALA A 17 8.17 -5.79 -7.83
N LYS A 18 8.27 -6.63 -6.80
CA LYS A 18 7.47 -6.53 -5.56
C LYS A 18 8.45 -6.49 -4.39
N LEU A 19 8.27 -5.51 -3.53
CA LEU A 19 9.06 -5.38 -2.30
C LEU A 19 8.17 -5.77 -1.12
N ASP A 20 8.79 -6.37 -0.11
CA ASP A 20 8.14 -6.60 1.17
C ASP A 20 8.01 -5.27 1.91
N GLN A 21 6.85 -4.64 1.84
CA GLN A 21 6.55 -3.37 2.51
C GLN A 21 6.77 -3.43 4.03
N THR A 22 6.66 -4.61 4.66
CA THR A 22 6.87 -4.73 6.11
C THR A 22 8.33 -4.49 6.51
N ALA A 23 9.27 -4.62 5.57
CA ALA A 23 10.69 -4.34 5.79
C ALA A 23 11.04 -2.85 5.71
N ASP A 24 10.06 -1.94 5.61
CA ASP A 24 10.30 -0.50 5.50
C ASP A 24 11.13 0.05 6.66
N TYR A 25 10.90 -0.42 7.88
CA TYR A 25 11.68 -0.01 9.06
C TYR A 25 13.17 -0.40 8.98
N LEU A 26 13.53 -1.42 8.18
CA LEU A 26 14.91 -1.87 7.96
C LEU A 26 15.52 -1.29 6.68
N CYS A 27 14.73 -1.22 5.63
CA CYS A 27 15.19 -1.01 4.25
C CYS A 27 14.74 0.33 3.66
N GLY A 28 13.84 1.07 4.32
CA GLY A 28 13.26 2.32 3.81
C GLY A 28 14.31 3.35 3.40
N ALA A 29 15.39 3.50 4.17
CA ALA A 29 16.51 4.37 3.81
C ALA A 29 17.22 3.92 2.51
N LYS A 30 17.46 2.62 2.33
CA LYS A 30 18.07 2.08 1.10
C LYS A 30 17.14 2.24 -0.10
N TRP A 31 15.84 2.01 0.12
CA TRP A 31 14.82 2.20 -0.88
C TRP A 31 14.72 3.66 -1.33
N ALA A 32 14.78 4.62 -0.40
CA ALA A 32 14.78 6.04 -0.72
C ALA A 32 16.00 6.44 -1.57
N ILE A 33 17.20 5.96 -1.20
CA ILE A 33 18.43 6.19 -1.99
C ILE A 33 18.28 5.65 -3.42
N GLY A 34 17.70 4.46 -3.58
CA GLY A 34 17.45 3.87 -4.90
C GLY A 34 16.46 4.66 -5.77
N ARG A 35 15.69 5.59 -5.18
CA ARG A 35 14.73 6.46 -5.89
C ARG A 35 15.26 7.87 -6.15
N GLU A 36 16.52 8.16 -5.81
CA GLU A 36 17.13 9.46 -6.10
C GLU A 36 17.24 9.69 -7.61
N THR A 37 16.66 10.78 -8.11
CA THR A 37 16.71 11.17 -9.53
C THR A 37 17.78 12.23 -9.82
N SER A 38 18.41 12.80 -8.78
CA SER A 38 19.60 13.63 -8.93
C SER A 38 20.74 12.73 -9.41
N VAL A 39 21.09 12.89 -10.68
CA VAL A 39 22.29 12.32 -11.30
C VAL A 39 23.46 12.44 -10.31
N ALA A 40 24.12 11.32 -10.03
CA ALA A 40 25.28 11.24 -9.16
C ALA A 40 26.38 12.21 -9.63
N VAL A 41 26.33 13.47 -9.16
CA VAL A 41 27.45 14.40 -9.27
C VAL A 41 28.38 14.11 -8.10
N ASN A 42 29.40 13.32 -8.40
CA ASN A 42 30.65 13.19 -7.66
C ASN A 42 30.56 12.90 -6.14
N GLY A 43 30.66 11.60 -5.81
CA GLY A 43 31.60 11.12 -4.78
C GLY A 43 31.53 11.72 -3.37
N SER A 44 30.35 12.06 -2.85
CA SER A 44 30.20 12.45 -1.44
C SER A 44 29.43 11.40 -0.64
N LYS A 45 29.92 11.15 0.58
CA LYS A 45 29.49 10.15 1.57
C LYS A 45 27.96 9.94 1.62
N THR A 46 27.56 8.68 1.66
CA THR A 46 26.17 8.22 1.82
C THR A 46 25.61 8.70 3.16
N PHE A 47 24.76 9.72 3.15
CA PHE A 47 23.90 10.07 4.29
C PHE A 47 22.60 9.27 4.20
N ALA A 48 22.07 8.85 5.35
CA ALA A 48 20.91 7.95 5.47
C ALA A 48 19.60 8.53 4.88
N ASP A 49 19.53 9.84 4.64
CA ASP A 49 18.32 10.55 4.25
C ASP A 49 18.46 11.18 2.84
N ARG A 50 18.65 10.36 1.81
CA ARG A 50 18.60 10.81 0.41
C ARG A 50 17.49 10.11 -0.36
N GLY A 51 16.78 10.90 -1.18
CA GLY A 51 15.70 10.46 -2.05
C GLY A 51 14.31 10.41 -1.37
N PRO A 52 13.22 10.40 -2.16
CA PRO A 52 11.87 10.31 -1.62
C PRO A 52 11.58 8.90 -1.06
N PRO A 53 10.69 8.76 -0.06
CA PRO A 53 10.25 7.46 0.46
C PRO A 53 9.74 6.53 -0.64
N MET A 54 9.81 5.21 -0.45
CA MET A 54 9.26 4.23 -1.40
C MET A 54 7.75 4.46 -1.59
N VAL A 55 7.29 4.42 -2.84
CA VAL A 55 5.87 4.55 -3.18
C VAL A 55 5.37 3.21 -3.71
N PHE A 56 4.29 2.71 -3.12
CA PHE A 56 3.58 1.52 -3.57
C PHE A 56 2.38 1.97 -4.40
N PRO A 57 2.47 1.95 -5.74
CA PRO A 57 1.38 2.44 -6.58
C PRO A 57 0.14 1.56 -6.41
N ALA A 58 -1.03 2.17 -6.62
CA ALA A 58 -2.29 1.43 -6.68
C ALA A 58 -2.24 0.42 -7.85
N PRO A 59 -2.99 -0.69 -7.76
CA PRO A 59 -3.16 -1.61 -8.88
C PRO A 59 -3.67 -0.89 -10.13
N PHE A 60 -3.28 -1.40 -11.30
CA PHE A 60 -3.75 -0.84 -12.58
C PHE A 60 -5.28 -0.77 -12.62
N GLY A 61 -5.81 0.36 -13.08
CA GLY A 61 -7.24 0.59 -13.23
C GLY A 61 -7.93 1.33 -12.08
N ARG A 62 -7.19 1.70 -11.01
CA ARG A 62 -7.72 2.60 -9.98
C ARG A 62 -6.62 3.46 -9.36
N ASP A 63 -6.97 4.70 -9.03
CA ASP A 63 -6.15 5.54 -8.16
C ASP A 63 -6.47 5.24 -6.69
N LEU A 64 -5.49 5.48 -5.83
CA LEU A 64 -5.67 5.46 -4.38
C LEU A 64 -6.56 6.64 -3.97
N THR A 65 -7.67 6.38 -3.29
CA THR A 65 -8.51 7.46 -2.78
C THR A 65 -7.83 8.19 -1.62
N LYS A 66 -8.27 9.42 -1.32
CA LYS A 66 -7.73 10.19 -0.19
C LYS A 66 -7.96 9.46 1.13
N GLU A 67 -9.09 8.78 1.23
CA GLU A 67 -9.54 8.01 2.38
C GLU A 67 -8.72 6.73 2.54
N GLU A 68 -8.45 6.00 1.46
CA GLU A 68 -7.53 4.85 1.49
C GLU A 68 -6.12 5.27 1.93
N ALA A 69 -5.60 6.39 1.39
CA ALA A 69 -4.31 6.94 1.79
C ALA A 69 -4.29 7.38 3.27
N TYR A 70 -5.40 7.94 3.76
CA TYR A 70 -5.55 8.31 5.17
C TYR A 70 -5.53 7.10 6.09
N ILE A 71 -6.26 6.03 5.76
CA ILE A 71 -6.25 4.77 6.53
C ILE A 71 -4.86 4.11 6.49
N GLN A 72 -4.17 4.09 5.34
CA GLN A 72 -2.79 3.59 5.26
C GLN A 72 -1.84 4.36 6.16
N LYS A 73 -1.99 5.68 6.26
CA LYS A 73 -1.19 6.49 7.18
C LYS A 73 -1.50 6.17 8.64
N LEU A 74 -2.78 5.96 8.97
CA LEU A 74 -3.20 5.59 10.32
C LEU A 74 -2.64 4.22 10.72
N ASP A 75 -2.72 3.24 9.82
CA ASP A 75 -2.14 1.90 9.94
C ASP A 75 -0.63 1.93 10.19
N ALA A 76 0.12 2.71 9.40
CA ALA A 76 1.57 2.86 9.57
C ALA A 76 1.98 3.48 10.91
N SER A 77 1.05 4.16 11.60
CA SER A 77 1.30 4.82 12.89
C SER A 77 0.91 3.97 14.11
N THR A 78 0.52 2.71 13.91
CA THR A 78 0.04 1.84 14.99
C THR A 78 0.56 0.40 14.88
N GLY A 79 0.55 -0.32 16.01
CA GLY A 79 0.74 -1.78 16.03
C GLY A 79 -0.54 -2.58 15.75
N ALA A 80 -1.69 -1.91 15.67
CA ALA A 80 -2.92 -2.49 15.14
C ALA A 80 -2.85 -2.61 13.61
N SER A 81 -3.80 -3.33 13.00
CA SER A 81 -3.95 -3.40 11.55
C SER A 81 -5.23 -2.68 11.15
N LEU A 82 -5.14 -1.77 10.19
CA LEU A 82 -6.24 -0.98 9.64
C LEU A 82 -6.12 -0.98 8.11
N LYS A 83 -7.01 -1.68 7.42
CA LYS A 83 -6.97 -1.80 5.95
C LYS A 83 -8.28 -1.33 5.35
N LEU A 84 -8.20 -0.50 4.32
CA LEU A 84 -9.35 -0.06 3.54
C LEU A 84 -9.01 -0.10 2.05
N THR A 85 -9.94 -0.63 1.27
CA THR A 85 -9.93 -0.60 -0.18
C THR A 85 -11.34 -0.32 -0.69
N VAL A 86 -11.52 0.74 -1.47
CA VAL A 86 -12.80 1.05 -2.11
C VAL A 86 -12.89 0.26 -3.43
N LEU A 87 -13.94 -0.55 -3.55
CA LEU A 87 -14.21 -1.39 -4.70
C LEU A 87 -15.22 -0.74 -5.65
N ASN A 88 -16.33 -0.25 -5.10
CA ASN A 88 -17.39 0.43 -5.82
C ASN A 88 -17.99 1.52 -4.92
N ALA A 89 -17.58 2.78 -5.10
CA ALA A 89 -18.08 3.88 -4.28
C ALA A 89 -19.61 4.10 -4.36
N GLN A 90 -20.26 3.56 -5.40
CA GLN A 90 -21.72 3.62 -5.58
C GLN A 90 -22.45 2.39 -5.02
N GLY A 91 -21.71 1.41 -4.51
CA GLY A 91 -22.27 0.21 -3.92
C GLY A 91 -23.04 0.52 -2.64
N ARG A 92 -24.17 -0.16 -2.42
CA ARG A 92 -24.99 0.03 -1.22
C ARG A 92 -24.54 -0.78 0.00
N VAL A 93 -23.66 -1.76 -0.18
CA VAL A 93 -23.21 -2.65 0.90
C VAL A 93 -21.83 -2.21 1.37
N TRP A 94 -21.78 -1.63 2.56
CA TRP A 94 -20.54 -1.20 3.21
C TRP A 94 -20.23 -2.09 4.41
N THR A 95 -18.95 -2.38 4.61
CA THR A 95 -18.48 -3.26 5.67
C THR A 95 -17.45 -2.57 6.57
N MET A 96 -17.60 -2.79 7.87
CA MET A 96 -16.63 -2.40 8.90
C MET A 96 -16.45 -3.61 9.83
N VAL A 97 -15.58 -4.55 9.43
CA VAL A 97 -15.44 -5.86 10.09
C VAL A 97 -14.15 -5.92 10.90
N ALA A 98 -14.22 -6.51 12.09
CA ALA A 98 -13.06 -6.75 12.94
C ALA A 98 -12.35 -8.06 12.53
N GLY A 99 -11.05 -8.00 12.23
CA GLY A 99 -10.22 -9.17 11.90
C GLY A 99 -10.18 -9.50 10.42
N GLY A 100 -8.95 -9.66 9.89
CA GLY A 100 -8.71 -10.01 8.49
C GLY A 100 -9.33 -11.33 8.03
N GLY A 101 -9.44 -12.33 8.90
CA GLY A 101 -10.13 -13.58 8.54
C GLY A 101 -11.65 -13.40 8.42
N ALA A 102 -12.25 -12.64 9.34
CA ALA A 102 -13.67 -12.38 9.33
C ALA A 102 -14.08 -11.49 8.14
N SER A 103 -13.28 -10.46 7.82
CA SER A 103 -13.58 -9.56 6.69
C SER A 103 -13.67 -10.31 5.35
N VAL A 104 -12.81 -11.31 5.14
CA VAL A 104 -12.89 -12.21 3.98
C VAL A 104 -14.18 -13.02 4.00
N VAL A 105 -14.52 -13.68 5.11
CA VAL A 105 -15.74 -14.49 5.24
C VAL A 105 -17.01 -13.66 4.99
N TYR A 106 -17.09 -12.44 5.51
CA TYR A 106 -18.21 -11.54 5.24
C TYR A 106 -18.28 -11.13 3.77
N SER A 107 -17.13 -10.83 3.14
CA SER A 107 -17.08 -10.47 1.72
C SER A 107 -17.52 -11.64 0.84
N ASP A 108 -17.06 -12.86 1.14
CA ASP A 108 -17.47 -14.09 0.44
C ASP A 108 -18.96 -14.34 0.59
N ALA A 109 -19.53 -14.14 1.78
CA ALA A 109 -20.97 -14.30 2.02
C ALA A 109 -21.78 -13.28 1.20
N ILE A 110 -21.37 -12.01 1.18
CA ILE A 110 -22.02 -10.97 0.37
C ILE A 110 -21.98 -11.34 -1.12
N ALA A 111 -20.82 -11.81 -1.60
CA ALA A 111 -20.66 -12.24 -2.98
C ALA A 111 -21.52 -13.48 -3.30
N ALA A 112 -21.55 -14.48 -2.42
CA ALA A 112 -22.34 -15.70 -2.58
C ALA A 112 -23.85 -15.43 -2.61
N HIS A 113 -24.31 -14.38 -1.93
CA HIS A 113 -25.70 -13.90 -2.00
C HIS A 113 -26.01 -13.03 -3.23
N GLY A 114 -25.07 -12.89 -4.18
CA GLY A 114 -25.28 -12.18 -5.45
C GLY A 114 -25.04 -10.67 -5.37
N PHE A 115 -24.53 -10.16 -4.24
CA PHE A 115 -24.33 -8.72 -4.01
C PHE A 115 -22.86 -8.27 -4.22
N ALA A 116 -22.04 -9.07 -4.90
CA ALA A 116 -20.63 -8.73 -5.16
C ALA A 116 -20.46 -7.36 -5.86
N HIS A 117 -21.36 -7.03 -6.79
CA HIS A 117 -21.35 -5.76 -7.53
C HIS A 117 -21.82 -4.55 -6.69
N GLU A 118 -22.52 -4.82 -5.59
CA GLU A 118 -23.01 -3.81 -4.64
C GLU A 118 -22.06 -3.63 -3.43
N LEU A 119 -21.01 -4.46 -3.33
CA LEU A 119 -20.02 -4.36 -2.26
C LEU A 119 -19.12 -3.15 -2.51
N ALA A 120 -19.23 -2.16 -1.63
CA ALA A 120 -18.59 -0.88 -1.83
C ALA A 120 -17.12 -0.86 -1.43
N ASN A 121 -16.77 -1.57 -0.35
CA ASN A 121 -15.43 -1.60 0.20
C ASN A 121 -15.04 -2.99 0.69
N TYR A 122 -13.74 -3.25 0.67
CA TYR A 122 -13.10 -4.32 1.42
C TYR A 122 -12.18 -3.69 2.47
N GLY A 123 -12.25 -4.14 3.71
CA GLY A 123 -11.40 -3.61 4.76
C GLY A 123 -11.56 -4.35 6.08
N GLU A 124 -10.65 -4.08 7.01
CA GLU A 124 -10.65 -4.67 8.33
C GLU A 124 -9.97 -3.77 9.36
N TYR A 125 -10.34 -3.95 10.62
CA TYR A 125 -9.56 -3.46 11.75
C TYR A 125 -9.25 -4.60 12.73
N SER A 126 -8.00 -4.73 13.18
CA SER A 126 -7.59 -5.79 14.10
C SER A 126 -6.32 -5.42 14.88
N GLY A 127 -5.82 -6.33 15.73
CA GLY A 127 -4.65 -6.04 16.57
C GLY A 127 -4.92 -5.05 17.71
N ALA A 128 -6.17 -5.02 18.20
CA ALA A 128 -6.63 -4.18 19.32
C ALA A 128 -6.38 -2.66 19.12
N PRO A 129 -6.97 -2.03 18.08
CA PRO A 129 -6.87 -0.59 17.90
C PRO A 129 -7.51 0.16 19.07
N THR A 130 -6.99 1.35 19.35
CA THR A 130 -7.52 2.26 20.37
C THR A 130 -8.87 2.85 19.96
N LYS A 131 -9.61 3.40 20.93
CA LYS A 131 -10.88 4.12 20.66
C LYS A 131 -10.72 5.22 19.61
N GLY A 132 -9.62 5.99 19.65
CA GLY A 132 -9.36 7.06 18.70
C GLY A 132 -9.15 6.54 17.27
N GLN A 133 -8.38 5.46 17.12
CA GLN A 133 -8.13 4.84 15.82
C GLN A 133 -9.40 4.24 15.22
N THR A 134 -10.19 3.52 16.02
CA THR A 134 -11.48 2.98 15.57
C THR A 134 -12.45 4.10 15.20
N PHE A 135 -12.41 5.24 15.92
CA PHE A 135 -13.22 6.41 15.57
C PHE A 135 -12.83 6.98 14.20
N GLU A 136 -11.54 7.24 13.94
CA GLU A 136 -11.09 7.76 12.64
C GLU A 136 -11.37 6.78 11.50
N TYR A 137 -11.19 5.47 11.73
CA TYR A 137 -11.53 4.43 10.76
C TYR A 137 -13.03 4.41 10.45
N ALA A 138 -13.88 4.42 11.48
CA ALA A 138 -15.34 4.43 11.32
C ALA A 138 -15.81 5.70 10.60
N LYS A 139 -15.32 6.86 11.03
CA LYS A 139 -15.64 8.16 10.44
C LYS A 139 -15.31 8.16 8.94
N THR A 140 -14.14 7.65 8.57
CA THR A 140 -13.72 7.58 7.16
C THR A 140 -14.69 6.73 6.33
N ILE A 141 -15.17 5.60 6.86
CA ILE A 141 -16.18 4.78 6.17
C ILE A 141 -17.51 5.52 6.06
N LEU A 142 -17.97 6.16 7.15
CA LEU A 142 -19.22 6.93 7.15
C LEU A 142 -19.18 8.08 6.13
N ASP A 143 -18.06 8.82 6.08
CA ASP A 143 -17.85 9.92 5.14
C ASP A 143 -17.82 9.44 3.67
N LEU A 144 -17.40 8.19 3.41
CA LEU A 144 -17.47 7.60 2.07
C LEU A 144 -18.88 7.16 1.67
N MET A 145 -19.75 6.86 2.64
CA MET A 145 -21.11 6.39 2.39
C MET A 145 -22.11 7.49 2.06
N THR A 146 -21.82 8.75 2.41
CA THR A 146 -22.77 9.87 2.38
C THR A 146 -22.19 11.11 1.72
#